data_AF-X1EWR4-F1
#
_entry.id   AF-X1EWR4-F1
#
_cell.length_a   1.000
_cell.length_b   1.000
_cell.length_c   1.000
_cell.angle_alpha   90.00
_cell.angle_beta   90.00
_cell.angle_gamma   90.00
#
_symmetry.space_group_name_H-M   'P 1'
#
loop_
_entity.id
_entity.type
_entity.pdbx_description
1 polymer ?
#
loop_
_entity_poly.entity_id
_entity_poly.type
_entity_poly.pdbx_seq_one_letter_code
_entity_poly.pdbx_strand_id
1 'polypeptide(L)'
;MLKIFPGIYSQVVEGLDKLFGVPFGCFEQTTSVTYPNILILDYLRETEQVKPEAEMTAEEYISLGYQRLLSFEVKGGGFSWFGNAPANRVLTAYGLMQFNDMAQVYEIDERIIERTAQWLKNQQNKDGSWTPDPQYCHAESWTTIQKSEILPTAYICWALGDIGDRGTEVSKALSYLKKNLKAAKDPYMLALVANAFVVVEPKGVTTTEVLKKLISMAKEKDDAIYWESDIPSVTFSRGNGANIEATGLAAYALIKSGKYSDVVSKVLTHLIRSKDARGMWYTTQGTVIALRSLVAALGGVAEDIDAQVAVMMNGKKIKDLRIDKDNADLMHQIDLTKYLGKSNTVEISVKGEGNFMYEITSAYYVPWKALSHPAKPPFNID
;
A
#
# COMPACT_ATOMS: atom_id res chain seq x y z
N MET A 1 27.29 -7.40 7.35
CA MET A 1 25.91 -7.48 7.86
C MET A 1 25.22 -8.63 7.16
N LEU A 2 24.55 -9.51 7.90
CA LEU A 2 23.65 -10.51 7.33
C LEU A 2 22.22 -10.10 7.64
N LYS A 3 21.35 -10.10 6.64
CA LYS A 3 19.90 -9.94 6.80
C LYS A 3 19.22 -11.23 6.36
N ILE A 4 18.22 -11.66 7.12
CA ILE A 4 17.36 -12.81 6.81
C ILE A 4 15.93 -12.33 6.72
N PHE A 5 15.24 -12.78 5.68
CA PHE A 5 13.90 -12.37 5.27
C PHE A 5 13.00 -13.60 5.30
N PRO A 6 12.22 -13.82 6.38
CA PRO A 6 11.43 -15.04 6.57
C PRO A 6 10.21 -15.18 5.65
N GLY A 7 9.87 -14.13 4.91
CA GLY A 7 8.86 -14.16 3.87
C GLY A 7 9.21 -13.22 2.72
N ILE A 8 8.61 -13.46 1.54
CA ILE A 8 8.84 -12.65 0.34
C ILE A 8 8.47 -11.16 0.54
N TYR A 9 7.60 -10.88 1.51
CA TYR A 9 7.13 -9.53 1.86
C TYR A 9 8.17 -8.72 2.63
N SER A 10 9.01 -9.37 3.44
CA SER A 10 10.07 -8.69 4.20
C SER A 10 11.21 -8.16 3.33
N GLN A 11 11.28 -8.50 2.04
CA GLN A 11 12.25 -7.92 1.08
C GLN A 11 11.75 -6.60 0.47
N VAL A 12 10.45 -6.32 0.52
CA VAL A 12 9.84 -5.16 -0.17
C VAL A 12 10.38 -3.83 0.37
N VAL A 13 10.83 -3.85 1.61
CA VAL A 13 11.16 -2.74 2.49
C VAL A 13 12.50 -2.08 2.20
N GLU A 14 13.41 -2.79 1.52
CA GLU A 14 14.72 -2.20 1.26
C GLU A 14 14.60 -1.00 0.33
N GLY A 15 14.96 0.16 0.86
CA GLY A 15 14.94 1.44 0.15
C GLY A 15 13.58 2.14 0.12
N LEU A 16 12.55 1.66 0.84
CA LEU A 16 11.28 2.41 0.95
C LEU A 16 11.47 3.75 1.67
N ASP A 17 12.38 3.82 2.64
CA ASP A 17 12.80 5.06 3.32
C ASP A 17 13.33 6.13 2.34
N LYS A 18 13.88 5.70 1.20
CA LYS A 18 14.35 6.62 0.15
C LYS A 18 13.22 7.22 -0.69
N LEU A 19 11.99 6.73 -0.52
CA LEU A 19 10.81 7.24 -1.22
C LEU A 19 10.15 8.39 -0.46
N PHE A 20 10.59 8.67 0.77
CA PHE A 20 10.09 9.82 1.51
C PHE A 20 10.28 11.10 0.72
N GLY A 21 9.17 11.79 0.47
CA GLY A 21 9.15 13.02 -0.30
C GLY A 21 8.53 14.18 0.47
N VAL A 22 8.98 15.39 0.16
CA VAL A 22 8.34 16.61 0.67
C VAL A 22 7.08 16.89 -0.15
N PRO A 23 5.91 17.09 0.46
CA PRO A 23 4.68 17.37 -0.26
C PRO A 23 4.68 18.74 -0.95
N PHE A 24 4.01 18.82 -2.10
CA PHE A 24 3.96 20.04 -2.92
C PHE A 24 2.64 20.14 -3.71
N GLY A 25 2.40 21.30 -4.32
CA GLY A 25 1.38 21.44 -5.36
C GLY A 25 -0.08 21.41 -4.87
N CYS A 26 -1.01 21.02 -5.74
CA CYS A 26 -2.44 20.90 -5.41
C CYS A 26 -2.71 19.71 -4.47
N PHE A 27 -3.97 19.50 -4.07
CA PHE A 27 -4.37 18.37 -3.22
C PHE A 27 -3.82 17.03 -3.75
N GLU A 28 -4.03 16.74 -5.03
CA GLU A 28 -3.62 15.46 -5.63
C GLU A 28 -2.11 15.24 -5.57
N GLN A 29 -1.33 16.28 -5.85
CA GLN A 29 0.13 16.25 -5.77
C GLN A 29 0.61 16.11 -4.32
N THR A 30 -0.06 16.78 -3.38
CA THR A 30 0.22 16.69 -1.95
C THR A 30 -0.03 15.27 -1.46
N THR A 31 -1.21 14.72 -1.74
CA THR A 31 -1.57 13.34 -1.39
C THR A 31 -0.67 12.32 -2.07
N SER A 32 -0.25 12.57 -3.32
CA SER A 32 0.63 11.67 -4.07
C SER A 32 2.00 11.44 -3.42
N VAL A 33 2.40 12.34 -2.53
CA VAL A 33 3.65 12.24 -1.77
C VAL A 33 3.38 11.87 -0.32
N THR A 34 2.44 12.55 0.34
CA THR A 34 2.16 12.33 1.75
C THR A 34 1.57 10.95 2.04
N TYR A 35 0.73 10.40 1.16
CA TYR A 35 0.12 9.09 1.40
C TYR A 35 1.14 7.94 1.34
N PRO A 36 2.04 7.87 0.35
CA PRO A 36 3.17 6.95 0.42
C PRO A 36 4.02 7.13 1.69
N ASN A 37 4.32 8.36 2.13
CA ASN A 37 5.09 8.57 3.37
C ASN A 37 4.41 7.92 4.58
N ILE A 38 3.09 8.09 4.72
CA ILE A 38 2.28 7.48 5.79
C ILE A 38 2.42 5.96 5.76
N LEU A 39 2.14 5.34 4.60
CA LEU A 39 2.08 3.88 4.48
C LEU A 39 3.45 3.23 4.60
N ILE A 40 4.51 3.92 4.16
CA ILE A 40 5.87 3.45 4.34
C ILE A 40 6.27 3.53 5.82
N LEU A 41 5.93 4.62 6.52
CA LEU A 41 6.20 4.74 7.95
C LEU A 41 5.44 3.66 8.74
N ASP A 42 4.16 3.44 8.40
CA ASP A 42 3.32 2.39 8.98
C ASP A 42 3.96 1.02 8.80
N TYR A 43 4.29 0.67 7.56
CA TYR A 43 4.97 -0.58 7.24
C TYR A 43 6.29 -0.74 8.02
N LEU A 44 7.14 0.30 8.07
CA LEU A 44 8.44 0.26 8.75
C LEU A 44 8.30 0.09 10.26
N ARG A 45 7.26 0.68 10.88
CA ARG A 45 6.96 0.52 12.30
C ARG A 45 6.45 -0.89 12.60
N GLU A 46 5.46 -1.36 11.86
CA GLU A 46 4.85 -2.68 12.04
C GLU A 46 5.85 -3.83 11.80
N THR A 47 6.87 -3.62 10.96
CA THR A 47 7.94 -4.60 10.73
C THR A 47 9.20 -4.40 11.58
N GLU A 48 9.19 -3.45 12.52
CA GLU A 48 10.33 -3.08 13.37
C GLU A 48 11.61 -2.70 12.58
N GLN A 49 11.46 -2.15 11.37
CA GLN A 49 12.57 -1.75 10.49
C GLN A 49 12.82 -0.25 10.46
N VAL A 50 11.99 0.54 11.15
CA VAL A 50 12.14 1.99 11.18
C VAL A 50 13.44 2.41 11.88
N LYS A 51 14.22 3.28 11.22
CA LYS A 51 15.41 3.91 11.80
C LYS A 51 15.04 5.28 12.37
N PRO A 52 15.65 5.73 13.48
CA PRO A 52 15.33 7.01 14.09
C PRO A 52 15.38 8.20 13.11
N GLU A 53 16.39 8.27 12.25
CA GLU A 53 16.52 9.35 11.26
C GLU A 53 15.43 9.30 10.18
N ALA A 54 15.06 8.08 9.76
CA ALA A 54 14.01 7.86 8.78
C ALA A 54 12.64 8.19 9.37
N GLU A 55 12.40 7.84 10.64
CA GLU A 55 11.18 8.17 11.38
C GLU A 55 10.99 9.68 11.51
N MET A 56 12.01 10.40 12.01
CA MET A 56 11.95 11.86 12.12
C MET A 56 11.69 12.53 10.77
N THR A 57 12.33 12.05 9.70
CA THR A 57 12.12 12.57 8.33
C THR A 57 10.68 12.32 7.87
N ALA A 58 10.16 11.11 8.09
CA ALA A 58 8.80 10.75 7.72
C ALA A 58 7.78 11.60 8.47
N GLU A 59 7.92 11.75 9.78
CA GLU A 59 7.04 12.56 10.63
C GLU A 59 7.05 14.03 10.21
N GLU A 60 8.21 14.61 9.90
CA GLU A 60 8.31 15.98 9.37
C GLU A 60 7.52 16.11 8.06
N TYR A 61 7.72 15.20 7.11
CA TYR A 61 7.05 15.27 5.81
C TYR A 61 5.54 14.99 5.91
N ILE A 62 5.13 14.10 6.80
CA ILE A 62 3.71 13.84 7.09
C ILE A 62 3.08 15.09 7.72
N SER A 63 3.76 15.75 8.66
CA SER A 63 3.30 17.00 9.28
C SER A 63 3.08 18.11 8.26
N LEU A 64 4.06 18.35 7.38
CA LEU A 64 3.95 19.32 6.29
C LEU A 64 2.80 18.98 5.34
N GLY A 65 2.64 17.68 5.05
CA GLY A 65 1.56 17.16 4.22
C GLY A 65 0.20 17.40 4.84
N TYR A 66 0.03 17.07 6.12
CA TYR A 66 -1.19 17.29 6.87
C TYR A 66 -1.61 18.76 6.86
N GLN A 67 -0.71 19.66 7.23
CA GLN A 67 -0.98 21.11 7.23
C GLN A 67 -1.38 21.62 5.84
N ARG A 68 -0.71 21.13 4.79
CA ARG A 68 -1.04 21.50 3.42
C ARG A 68 -2.40 20.95 3.00
N LEU A 69 -2.71 19.69 3.32
CA LEU A 69 -3.99 19.07 3.01
C LEU A 69 -5.17 19.84 3.60
N LEU A 70 -5.05 20.30 4.85
CA LEU A 70 -6.07 21.11 5.52
C LEU A 70 -6.40 22.41 4.75
N SER A 71 -5.44 23.00 4.03
CA SER A 71 -5.67 24.22 3.23
C SER A 71 -6.61 24.00 2.03
N PHE A 72 -6.88 22.74 1.68
CA PHE A 72 -7.74 22.37 0.56
C PHE A 72 -9.17 22.02 0.97
N GLU A 73 -9.46 22.07 2.28
CA GLU A 73 -10.81 21.87 2.82
C GLU A 73 -11.72 23.04 2.40
N VAL A 74 -12.85 22.70 1.80
CA VAL A 74 -13.93 23.62 1.46
C VAL A 74 -14.93 23.66 2.62
N LYS A 75 -15.52 24.83 2.85
CA LYS A 75 -16.55 25.03 3.88
C LYS A 75 -17.59 23.90 3.86
N GLY A 76 -17.70 23.19 4.98
CA GLY A 76 -18.59 22.05 5.16
C GLY A 76 -17.88 20.70 5.31
N GLY A 77 -16.57 20.61 5.04
CA GLY A 77 -15.76 19.40 5.27
C GLY A 77 -15.38 18.60 4.03
N GLY A 78 -15.79 19.06 2.83
CA GLY A 78 -15.36 18.45 1.56
C GLY A 78 -14.03 19.03 1.09
N PHE A 79 -13.34 18.34 0.18
CA PHE A 79 -12.04 18.76 -0.36
C PHE A 79 -12.10 19.08 -1.85
N SER A 80 -11.24 20.00 -2.29
CA SER A 80 -11.03 20.34 -3.70
C SER A 80 -9.52 20.40 -3.99
N TRP A 81 -9.10 20.42 -5.26
CA TRP A 81 -7.67 20.48 -5.61
C TRP A 81 -6.96 21.74 -5.08
N PHE A 82 -7.68 22.84 -4.89
CA PHE A 82 -7.10 24.15 -4.61
C PHE A 82 -7.74 24.87 -3.41
N GLY A 83 -8.60 24.21 -2.63
CA GLY A 83 -9.30 24.80 -1.49
C GLY A 83 -10.52 25.68 -1.82
N ASN A 84 -10.92 25.71 -3.09
CA ASN A 84 -12.07 26.49 -3.55
C ASN A 84 -13.27 25.59 -3.84
N ALA A 85 -14.47 26.06 -3.47
CA ALA A 85 -15.71 25.38 -3.83
C ALA A 85 -15.89 25.31 -5.36
N PRO A 86 -16.54 24.26 -5.90
CA PRO A 86 -17.12 23.13 -5.17
C PRO A 86 -16.09 22.06 -4.77
N ALA A 87 -16.37 21.35 -3.67
CA ALA A 87 -15.63 20.14 -3.30
C ALA A 87 -16.00 18.97 -4.23
N ASN A 88 -15.10 17.99 -4.32
CA ASN A 88 -15.26 16.77 -5.11
C ASN A 88 -15.42 15.55 -4.19
N ARG A 89 -16.42 14.71 -4.45
CA ARG A 89 -16.79 13.59 -3.58
C ARG A 89 -15.73 12.52 -3.52
N VAL A 90 -15.16 12.13 -4.66
CA VAL A 90 -14.15 11.05 -4.69
C VAL A 90 -12.81 11.53 -4.14
N LEU A 91 -12.42 12.78 -4.44
CA LEU A 91 -11.25 13.42 -3.83
C LEU A 91 -11.40 13.52 -2.30
N THR A 92 -12.60 13.89 -1.83
CA THR A 92 -12.92 13.94 -0.39
C THR A 92 -12.84 12.56 0.25
N ALA A 93 -13.36 11.52 -0.41
CA ALA A 93 -13.24 10.14 0.07
C ALA A 93 -11.78 9.66 0.11
N TYR A 94 -10.97 10.04 -0.88
CA TYR A 94 -9.55 9.72 -0.89
C TYR A 94 -8.80 10.41 0.27
N GLY A 95 -9.12 11.68 0.53
CA GLY A 95 -8.64 12.41 1.71
C GLY A 95 -9.07 11.75 3.02
N LEU A 96 -10.33 11.30 3.12
CA LEU A 96 -10.82 10.60 4.30
C LEU A 96 -9.99 9.35 4.62
N MET A 97 -9.72 8.53 3.61
CA MET A 97 -8.87 7.33 3.76
C MET A 97 -7.45 7.71 4.17
N GLN A 98 -6.89 8.75 3.53
CA GLN A 98 -5.55 9.24 3.86
C GLN A 98 -5.46 9.73 5.30
N PHE A 99 -6.43 10.51 5.80
CA PHE A 99 -6.42 10.98 7.18
C PHE A 99 -6.59 9.83 8.18
N ASN A 100 -7.41 8.83 7.86
CA ASN A 100 -7.58 7.65 8.70
C ASN A 100 -6.28 6.83 8.85
N ASP A 101 -5.59 6.60 7.73
CA ASP A 101 -4.29 5.89 7.74
C ASP A 101 -3.21 6.77 8.38
N MET A 102 -3.23 8.09 8.16
CA MET A 102 -2.33 9.05 8.81
C MET A 102 -2.44 8.99 10.33
N ALA A 103 -3.66 8.88 10.86
CA ALA A 103 -3.91 8.79 12.30
C ALA A 103 -3.29 7.56 12.97
N GLN A 104 -2.94 6.51 12.21
CA GLN A 104 -2.26 5.33 12.77
C GLN A 104 -0.78 5.59 13.08
N VAL A 105 -0.17 6.58 12.41
CA VAL A 105 1.28 6.83 12.50
C VAL A 105 1.64 8.27 12.89
N TYR A 106 0.69 9.18 12.90
CA TYR A 106 0.94 10.58 13.21
C TYR A 106 -0.26 11.21 13.90
N GLU A 107 0.00 12.07 14.88
CA GLU A 107 -1.05 12.75 15.65
C GLU A 107 -1.76 13.81 14.79
N ILE A 108 -3.06 13.65 14.58
CA ILE A 108 -3.92 14.60 13.85
C ILE A 108 -5.17 14.96 14.65
N ASP A 109 -5.82 16.07 14.31
CA ASP A 109 -7.13 16.41 14.88
C ASP A 109 -8.21 15.47 14.33
N GLU A 110 -8.64 14.49 15.13
CA GLU A 110 -9.64 13.46 14.77
C GLU A 110 -10.94 14.03 14.18
N ARG A 111 -11.31 15.27 14.54
CA ARG A 111 -12.49 15.96 14.01
C ARG A 111 -12.43 16.16 12.50
N ILE A 112 -11.25 16.08 11.87
CA ILE A 112 -11.14 16.11 10.41
C ILE A 112 -11.80 14.89 9.78
N ILE A 113 -11.60 13.71 10.35
CA ILE A 113 -12.18 12.45 9.86
C ILE A 113 -13.70 12.51 10.00
N GLU A 114 -14.18 12.92 11.17
CA GLU A 114 -15.62 13.02 11.47
C GLU A 114 -16.36 13.97 10.51
N ARG A 115 -15.87 15.20 10.34
CA ARG A 115 -16.54 16.20 9.49
C ARG A 115 -16.45 15.86 8.00
N THR A 116 -15.34 15.25 7.57
CA THR A 116 -15.16 14.79 6.18
C THR A 116 -16.12 13.64 5.87
N ALA A 117 -16.24 12.66 6.78
CA ALA A 117 -17.21 11.57 6.65
C ALA A 117 -18.66 12.08 6.65
N GLN A 118 -18.99 13.04 7.54
CA GLN A 118 -20.33 13.63 7.57
C GLN A 118 -20.65 14.40 6.29
N TRP A 119 -19.68 15.13 5.72
CA TRP A 119 -19.87 15.80 4.45
C TRP A 119 -20.21 14.80 3.34
N LEU A 120 -19.47 13.69 3.22
CA LEU A 120 -19.74 12.63 2.23
C LEU A 120 -21.14 12.03 2.40
N LYS A 121 -21.53 11.70 3.63
CA LYS A 121 -22.86 11.18 3.96
C LYS A 121 -23.98 12.12 3.52
N ASN A 122 -23.80 13.43 3.73
CA ASN A 122 -24.76 14.45 3.30
C ASN A 122 -24.86 14.60 1.77
N GLN A 123 -23.93 14.01 1.00
CA GLN A 123 -23.98 14.02 -0.46
C GLN A 123 -24.68 12.78 -1.07
N GLN A 124 -25.16 11.84 -0.25
CA GLN A 124 -25.76 10.60 -0.75
C GLN A 124 -27.15 10.83 -1.36
N ASN A 125 -27.43 10.18 -2.48
CA ASN A 125 -28.75 10.15 -3.10
C ASN A 125 -29.74 9.32 -2.26
N LYS A 126 -31.03 9.52 -2.51
CA LYS A 126 -32.10 8.80 -1.79
C LYS A 126 -32.05 7.27 -1.98
N ASP A 127 -31.53 6.81 -3.10
CA ASP A 127 -31.40 5.38 -3.44
C ASP A 127 -30.10 4.75 -2.89
N GLY A 128 -29.26 5.51 -2.20
CA GLY A 128 -28.00 5.07 -1.62
C GLY A 128 -26.77 5.28 -2.49
N SER A 129 -26.91 5.79 -3.71
CA SER A 129 -25.77 6.05 -4.59
C SER A 129 -25.13 7.41 -4.31
N TRP A 130 -23.92 7.61 -4.84
CA TRP A 130 -23.36 8.94 -5.07
C TRP A 130 -23.24 9.18 -6.57
N THR A 131 -23.81 10.28 -7.04
CA THR A 131 -23.67 10.68 -8.45
C THR A 131 -22.23 11.17 -8.71
N PRO A 132 -21.64 10.80 -9.86
CA PRO A 132 -20.36 11.35 -10.29
C PRO A 132 -20.36 12.88 -10.32
N ASP A 133 -19.27 13.50 -9.87
CA ASP A 133 -19.13 14.95 -9.93
C ASP A 133 -19.04 15.43 -11.40
N PRO A 134 -19.72 16.53 -11.78
CA PRO A 134 -19.94 16.90 -13.18
C PRO A 134 -18.68 17.27 -13.99
N GLN A 135 -17.58 17.73 -13.35
CA GLN A 135 -16.19 17.85 -13.86
C GLN A 135 -15.39 18.83 -12.98
N TYR A 136 -14.08 18.63 -12.77
CA TYR A 136 -13.01 19.67 -12.66
C TYR A 136 -11.63 19.02 -12.39
N CYS A 137 -10.55 19.67 -12.87
CA CYS A 137 -9.12 19.27 -12.92
C CYS A 137 -8.84 17.79 -13.30
N HIS A 138 -8.31 17.56 -14.50
CA HIS A 138 -8.22 16.23 -15.16
C HIS A 138 -9.58 15.67 -15.61
N ALA A 139 -10.40 16.50 -16.26
CA ALA A 139 -11.74 16.14 -16.75
C ALA A 139 -11.78 14.88 -17.65
N GLU A 140 -10.72 14.61 -18.41
CA GLU A 140 -10.61 13.40 -19.23
C GLU A 140 -10.61 12.13 -18.37
N SER A 141 -10.09 12.25 -17.15
CA SER A 141 -9.87 11.14 -16.25
C SER A 141 -11.13 10.45 -15.75
N TRP A 142 -12.17 11.26 -15.62
CA TRP A 142 -13.38 10.89 -14.90
C TRP A 142 -14.54 10.54 -15.84
N THR A 143 -14.48 10.92 -17.13
CA THR A 143 -15.60 10.75 -18.09
C THR A 143 -16.04 9.31 -18.33
N THR A 144 -15.14 8.33 -18.17
CA THR A 144 -15.50 6.90 -18.34
C THR A 144 -16.11 6.31 -17.06
N ILE A 145 -15.64 6.77 -15.89
CA ILE A 145 -16.20 6.46 -14.57
C ILE A 145 -17.57 7.11 -14.39
N GLN A 146 -17.76 8.31 -14.94
CA GLN A 146 -18.99 9.11 -14.87
C GLN A 146 -20.21 8.46 -15.55
N LYS A 147 -20.05 7.38 -16.33
CA LYS A 147 -21.20 6.62 -16.85
C LYS A 147 -21.81 5.66 -15.83
N SER A 148 -21.20 5.52 -14.65
CA SER A 148 -21.63 4.57 -13.63
C SER A 148 -21.58 5.20 -12.24
N GLU A 149 -22.73 5.25 -11.57
CA GLU A 149 -22.78 5.60 -10.15
C GLU A 149 -22.19 4.50 -9.26
N ILE A 150 -21.95 3.28 -9.79
CA ILE A 150 -21.40 2.16 -9.02
C ILE A 150 -20.00 2.49 -8.50
N LEU A 151 -19.14 3.10 -9.33
CA LEU A 151 -17.76 3.39 -8.97
C LEU A 151 -17.62 4.41 -7.83
N PRO A 152 -18.18 5.63 -7.93
CA PRO A 152 -18.14 6.58 -6.80
C PRO A 152 -18.86 6.01 -5.58
N THR A 153 -19.97 5.27 -5.75
CA THR A 153 -20.67 4.66 -4.61
C THR A 153 -19.80 3.60 -3.91
N ALA A 154 -19.14 2.73 -4.66
CA ALA A 154 -18.25 1.72 -4.10
C ALA A 154 -17.03 2.35 -3.40
N TYR A 155 -16.40 3.35 -4.03
CA TYR A 155 -15.25 4.03 -3.47
C TYR A 155 -15.58 4.80 -2.18
N ILE A 156 -16.67 5.57 -2.17
CA ILE A 156 -17.11 6.33 -0.99
C ILE A 156 -17.60 5.39 0.12
N CYS A 157 -18.34 4.32 -0.23
CA CYS A 157 -18.75 3.31 0.74
C CYS A 157 -17.55 2.59 1.36
N TRP A 158 -16.53 2.27 0.56
CA TRP A 158 -15.28 1.72 1.07
C TRP A 158 -14.61 2.70 2.02
N ALA A 159 -14.40 3.97 1.62
CA ALA A 159 -13.79 4.98 2.48
C ALA A 159 -14.50 5.13 3.84
N LEU A 160 -15.84 5.21 3.84
CA LEU A 160 -16.63 5.27 5.07
C LEU A 160 -16.52 3.98 5.90
N GLY A 161 -16.54 2.82 5.26
CA GLY A 161 -16.42 1.53 5.95
C GLY A 161 -15.03 1.30 6.54
N ASP A 162 -13.98 1.77 5.87
CA ASP A 162 -12.56 1.63 6.27
C ASP A 162 -12.28 2.40 7.57
N ILE A 163 -12.92 3.57 7.77
CA ILE A 163 -12.84 4.33 9.03
C ILE A 163 -13.74 3.77 10.15
N GLY A 164 -14.39 2.62 9.92
CA GLY A 164 -15.28 1.99 10.89
C GLY A 164 -16.73 2.50 10.89
N ASP A 165 -17.15 3.36 9.94
CA ASP A 165 -18.55 3.80 9.87
C ASP A 165 -19.47 2.63 9.52
N ARG A 166 -20.54 2.45 10.30
CA ARG A 166 -21.58 1.42 10.13
C ARG A 166 -22.99 2.04 10.09
N GLY A 167 -23.06 3.33 9.82
CA GLY A 167 -24.29 4.11 9.76
C GLY A 167 -25.21 3.76 8.60
N THR A 168 -26.36 4.43 8.58
CA THR A 168 -27.44 4.15 7.62
C THR A 168 -26.99 4.37 6.16
N GLU A 169 -26.15 5.36 5.91
CA GLU A 169 -25.64 5.71 4.59
C GLU A 169 -24.77 4.59 4.02
N VAL A 170 -23.92 3.96 4.85
CA VAL A 170 -23.12 2.79 4.46
C VAL A 170 -24.02 1.62 4.08
N SER A 171 -25.03 1.30 4.89
CA SER A 171 -25.97 0.21 4.59
C SER A 171 -26.78 0.45 3.32
N LYS A 172 -27.19 1.69 3.06
CA LYS A 172 -27.87 2.09 1.81
C LYS A 172 -26.96 1.91 0.60
N ALA A 173 -25.70 2.31 0.72
CA ALA A 173 -24.70 2.15 -0.34
C ALA A 173 -24.47 0.67 -0.69
N LEU A 174 -24.28 -0.19 0.31
CA LEU A 174 -24.15 -1.64 0.10
C LEU A 174 -25.39 -2.22 -0.57
N SER A 175 -26.58 -1.78 -0.17
CA SER A 175 -27.85 -2.19 -0.79
C SER A 175 -27.92 -1.78 -2.27
N TYR A 176 -27.52 -0.55 -2.59
CA TYR A 176 -27.43 -0.06 -3.97
C TYR A 176 -26.44 -0.90 -4.79
N LEU A 177 -25.23 -1.13 -4.26
CA LEU A 177 -24.19 -1.92 -4.94
C LEU A 177 -24.63 -3.36 -5.19
N LYS A 178 -25.27 -4.00 -4.20
CA LYS A 178 -25.83 -5.34 -4.33
C LYS A 178 -26.87 -5.43 -5.45
N LYS A 179 -27.79 -4.46 -5.50
CA LYS A 179 -28.84 -4.40 -6.53
C LYS A 179 -28.25 -4.22 -7.94
N ASN A 180 -27.15 -3.48 -8.07
CA ASN A 180 -26.53 -3.14 -9.34
C ASN A 180 -25.31 -4.00 -9.70
N LEU A 181 -24.99 -5.03 -8.90
CA LEU A 181 -23.76 -5.84 -9.02
C LEU A 181 -23.57 -6.48 -10.42
N LYS A 182 -24.66 -6.79 -11.12
CA LYS A 182 -24.61 -7.38 -12.48
C LYS A 182 -23.94 -6.45 -13.51
N ALA A 183 -23.97 -5.13 -13.27
CA ALA A 183 -23.32 -4.15 -14.15
C ALA A 183 -21.80 -4.03 -13.91
N ALA A 184 -21.28 -4.51 -12.76
CA ALA A 184 -19.85 -4.60 -12.50
C ALA A 184 -19.23 -5.78 -13.25
N LYS A 185 -18.77 -5.51 -14.49
CA LYS A 185 -18.18 -6.50 -15.39
C LYS A 185 -16.66 -6.42 -15.50
N ASP A 186 -16.06 -5.30 -15.10
CA ASP A 186 -14.62 -5.10 -15.13
C ASP A 186 -13.99 -5.43 -13.76
N PRO A 187 -12.81 -6.07 -13.70
CA PRO A 187 -12.14 -6.39 -12.45
C PRO A 187 -11.90 -5.21 -11.52
N TYR A 188 -11.54 -4.04 -12.06
CA TYR A 188 -11.30 -2.84 -11.27
C TYR A 188 -12.56 -2.39 -10.54
N MET A 189 -13.68 -2.33 -11.27
CA MET A 189 -14.98 -1.97 -10.70
C MET A 189 -15.41 -3.02 -9.66
N LEU A 190 -15.23 -4.30 -9.96
CA LEU A 190 -15.61 -5.37 -9.05
C LEU A 190 -14.73 -5.41 -7.78
N ALA A 191 -13.45 -5.08 -7.89
CA ALA A 191 -12.54 -4.96 -6.76
C ALA A 191 -12.92 -3.79 -5.84
N LEU A 192 -13.33 -2.64 -6.39
CA LEU A 192 -13.88 -1.55 -5.57
C LEU A 192 -15.16 -1.98 -4.82
N VAL A 193 -16.07 -2.67 -5.51
CA VAL A 193 -17.27 -3.23 -4.87
C VAL A 193 -16.90 -4.24 -3.78
N ALA A 194 -15.92 -5.11 -4.04
CA ALA A 194 -15.42 -6.08 -3.07
C ALA A 194 -14.90 -5.39 -1.81
N ASN A 195 -14.12 -4.31 -1.97
CA ASN A 195 -13.61 -3.51 -0.87
C ASN A 195 -14.74 -2.89 -0.05
N ALA A 196 -15.74 -2.28 -0.69
CA ALA A 196 -16.90 -1.72 0.01
C ALA A 196 -17.61 -2.76 0.89
N PHE A 197 -17.80 -3.99 0.38
CA PHE A 197 -18.43 -5.06 1.14
C PHE A 197 -17.53 -5.63 2.23
N VAL A 198 -16.25 -5.88 1.95
CA VAL A 198 -15.39 -6.62 2.89
C VAL A 198 -15.04 -5.82 4.13
N VAL A 199 -14.90 -4.49 4.03
CA VAL A 199 -14.58 -3.65 5.19
C VAL A 199 -15.76 -3.53 6.17
N VAL A 200 -16.99 -3.79 5.72
CA VAL A 200 -18.21 -3.72 6.55
C VAL A 200 -18.71 -5.12 6.95
N GLU A 201 -18.75 -6.04 5.99
CA GLU A 201 -19.32 -7.38 6.11
C GLU A 201 -18.33 -8.46 5.59
N PRO A 202 -17.15 -8.65 6.20
CA PRO A 202 -16.10 -9.53 5.64
C PRO A 202 -16.55 -10.99 5.46
N LYS A 203 -17.50 -11.43 6.29
CA LYS A 203 -18.08 -12.79 6.25
C LYS A 203 -19.45 -12.85 5.56
N GLY A 204 -19.90 -11.75 4.95
CA GLY A 204 -21.19 -11.64 4.28
C GLY A 204 -21.33 -12.56 3.08
N VAL A 205 -22.57 -12.96 2.78
CA VAL A 205 -22.90 -13.80 1.60
C VAL A 205 -22.53 -13.04 0.32
N THR A 206 -22.95 -11.77 0.21
CA THR A 206 -22.65 -10.94 -0.95
C THR A 206 -21.16 -10.66 -1.09
N THR A 207 -20.44 -10.43 0.02
CA THR A 207 -18.96 -10.34 0.02
C THR A 207 -18.33 -11.59 -0.59
N THR A 208 -18.77 -12.78 -0.16
CA THR A 208 -18.26 -14.05 -0.69
C THR A 208 -18.58 -14.23 -2.17
N GLU A 209 -19.77 -13.85 -2.63
CA GLU A 209 -20.17 -13.89 -4.04
C GLU A 209 -19.30 -12.96 -4.91
N VAL A 210 -19.09 -11.73 -4.44
CA VAL A 210 -18.27 -10.72 -5.13
C VAL A 210 -16.81 -11.18 -5.24
N LEU A 211 -16.22 -11.66 -4.14
CA LEU A 211 -14.84 -12.16 -4.12
C LEU A 211 -14.66 -13.38 -5.03
N LYS A 212 -15.59 -14.35 -5.02
CA LYS A 212 -15.55 -15.49 -5.95
C LYS A 212 -15.59 -15.05 -7.40
N LYS A 213 -16.46 -14.10 -7.73
CA LYS A 213 -16.53 -13.54 -9.08
C LYS A 213 -15.23 -12.83 -9.44
N LEU A 214 -14.65 -12.05 -8.53
CA LEU A 214 -13.37 -11.37 -8.75
C LEU A 214 -12.24 -12.36 -9.02
N ILE A 215 -12.10 -13.40 -8.20
CA ILE A 215 -11.10 -14.48 -8.40
C ILE A 215 -11.28 -15.17 -9.75
N SER A 216 -12.51 -15.40 -10.20
CA SER A 216 -12.76 -16.02 -11.51
C SER A 216 -12.29 -15.19 -12.71
N MET A 217 -12.00 -13.90 -12.50
CA MET A 217 -11.49 -12.97 -13.51
C MET A 217 -9.97 -12.81 -13.44
N ALA A 218 -9.30 -13.49 -12.51
CA ALA A 218 -7.88 -13.37 -12.30
C ALA A 218 -7.09 -14.04 -13.44
N LYS A 219 -5.92 -13.48 -13.73
CA LYS A 219 -4.92 -14.08 -14.61
C LYS A 219 -3.78 -14.61 -13.77
N GLU A 220 -3.22 -15.74 -14.18
CA GLU A 220 -2.07 -16.36 -13.52
C GLU A 220 -0.93 -16.52 -14.52
N LYS A 221 0.27 -16.07 -14.13
CA LYS A 221 1.49 -16.23 -14.92
C LYS A 221 2.69 -16.30 -13.99
N ASP A 222 3.60 -17.24 -14.22
CA ASP A 222 4.85 -17.40 -13.47
C ASP A 222 4.62 -17.47 -11.94
N ASP A 223 3.58 -18.20 -11.52
CA ASP A 223 3.13 -18.35 -10.12
C ASP A 223 2.70 -17.04 -9.44
N ALA A 224 2.30 -16.05 -10.24
CA ALA A 224 1.79 -14.78 -9.77
C ALA A 224 0.37 -14.54 -10.33
N ILE A 225 -0.54 -14.05 -9.48
CA ILE A 225 -1.92 -13.75 -9.84
C ILE A 225 -2.12 -12.24 -9.95
N TYR A 226 -2.85 -11.80 -10.98
CA TYR A 226 -3.13 -10.39 -11.22
C TYR A 226 -4.45 -10.18 -11.97
N TRP A 227 -4.91 -8.95 -12.03
CA TRP A 227 -6.10 -8.55 -12.79
C TRP A 227 -5.73 -7.50 -13.82
N GLU A 228 -6.36 -7.61 -14.98
CA GLU A 228 -6.29 -6.59 -16.02
C GLU A 228 -7.62 -5.86 -16.10
N SER A 229 -7.57 -4.54 -16.27
CA SER A 229 -8.75 -3.70 -16.41
C SER A 229 -8.80 -3.11 -17.82
N ASP A 230 -9.98 -3.19 -18.43
CA ASP A 230 -10.26 -2.60 -19.72
C ASP A 230 -10.79 -1.16 -19.60
N ILE A 231 -11.04 -0.71 -18.36
CA ILE A 231 -11.47 0.66 -18.06
C ILE A 231 -10.33 1.47 -17.43
N PRO A 232 -10.32 2.80 -17.59
CA PRO A 232 -9.39 3.64 -16.85
C PRO A 232 -9.68 3.59 -15.34
N SER A 233 -8.62 3.74 -14.53
CA SER A 233 -8.75 3.83 -13.06
C SER A 233 -9.35 5.16 -12.59
N VAL A 234 -9.58 5.34 -11.28
CA VAL A 234 -10.06 6.62 -10.69
C VAL A 234 -9.15 7.81 -11.01
N THR A 235 -7.86 7.58 -11.25
CA THR A 235 -6.90 8.59 -11.72
C THR A 235 -6.61 8.50 -13.21
N PHE A 236 -7.43 7.77 -13.98
CA PHE A 236 -7.33 7.56 -15.43
C PHE A 236 -6.04 6.96 -15.92
N SER A 237 -5.43 6.16 -15.06
CA SER A 237 -4.42 5.24 -15.51
C SER A 237 -5.03 4.24 -16.49
N ARG A 238 -4.23 3.76 -17.44
CA ARG A 238 -4.61 2.72 -18.43
C ARG A 238 -3.49 1.71 -18.55
N GLY A 239 -3.80 0.53 -19.11
CA GLY A 239 -2.83 -0.55 -19.28
C GLY A 239 -2.24 -0.96 -17.92
N ASN A 240 -0.92 -1.10 -17.84
CA ASN A 240 -0.23 -1.58 -16.64
C ASN A 240 -0.58 -0.80 -15.37
N GLY A 241 -0.82 0.51 -15.47
CA GLY A 241 -1.20 1.30 -14.30
C GLY A 241 -2.64 1.07 -13.83
N ALA A 242 -3.60 0.77 -14.73
CA ALA A 242 -4.94 0.35 -14.31
C ALA A 242 -4.93 -1.09 -13.78
N ASN A 243 -4.12 -1.96 -14.40
CA ASN A 243 -3.95 -3.36 -14.01
C ASN A 243 -3.37 -3.48 -12.60
N ILE A 244 -2.34 -2.69 -12.27
CA ILE A 244 -1.74 -2.74 -10.95
C ILE A 244 -2.69 -2.20 -9.86
N GLU A 245 -3.47 -1.16 -10.18
CA GLU A 245 -4.49 -0.65 -9.26
C GLU A 245 -5.61 -1.67 -9.05
N ALA A 246 -6.11 -2.31 -10.12
CA ALA A 246 -7.10 -3.40 -10.01
C ALA A 246 -6.56 -4.57 -9.17
N THR A 247 -5.31 -4.93 -9.39
CA THR A 247 -4.63 -6.02 -8.67
C THR A 247 -4.43 -5.69 -7.20
N GLY A 248 -3.99 -4.47 -6.86
CA GLY A 248 -3.86 -4.04 -5.47
C GLY A 248 -5.21 -3.94 -4.76
N LEU A 249 -6.25 -3.43 -5.44
CA LEU A 249 -7.61 -3.41 -4.88
C LEU A 249 -8.13 -4.82 -4.60
N ALA A 250 -7.88 -5.77 -5.51
CA ALA A 250 -8.23 -7.17 -5.32
C ALA A 250 -7.45 -7.78 -4.15
N ALA A 251 -6.15 -7.49 -4.05
CA ALA A 251 -5.30 -7.93 -2.95
C ALA A 251 -5.85 -7.47 -1.60
N TYR A 252 -6.06 -6.15 -1.42
CA TYR A 252 -6.60 -5.58 -0.19
C TYR A 252 -7.94 -6.22 0.18
N ALA A 253 -8.84 -6.41 -0.79
CA ALA A 253 -10.13 -7.04 -0.53
C ALA A 253 -10.01 -8.49 -0.06
N LEU A 254 -9.14 -9.28 -0.71
CA LEU A 254 -8.91 -10.68 -0.36
C LEU A 254 -8.27 -10.79 1.04
N ILE A 255 -7.27 -9.96 1.33
CA ILE A 255 -6.60 -9.91 2.63
C ILE A 255 -7.59 -9.58 3.75
N LYS A 256 -8.37 -8.49 3.60
CA LYS A 256 -9.38 -8.09 4.60
C LYS A 256 -10.50 -9.12 4.77
N SER A 257 -10.70 -10.03 3.80
CA SER A 257 -11.68 -11.11 3.93
C SER A 257 -11.21 -12.25 4.85
N GLY A 258 -9.89 -12.37 5.09
CA GLY A 258 -9.28 -13.47 5.83
C GLY A 258 -9.48 -14.83 5.15
N LYS A 259 -9.65 -14.85 3.82
CA LYS A 259 -9.87 -16.05 3.00
C LYS A 259 -8.91 -16.06 1.82
N TYR A 260 -8.78 -17.22 1.17
CA TYR A 260 -8.00 -17.39 -0.06
C TYR A 260 -6.50 -17.10 0.10
N SER A 261 -5.89 -17.58 1.20
CA SER A 261 -4.46 -17.42 1.50
C SER A 261 -3.56 -17.67 0.29
N ASP A 262 -3.77 -18.79 -0.42
CA ASP A 262 -2.96 -19.18 -1.57
C ASP A 262 -3.04 -18.14 -2.70
N VAL A 263 -4.24 -17.59 -2.94
CA VAL A 263 -4.44 -16.53 -3.93
C VAL A 263 -3.76 -15.26 -3.46
N VAL A 264 -3.96 -14.87 -2.19
CA VAL A 264 -3.34 -13.69 -1.60
C VAL A 264 -1.82 -13.74 -1.77
N SER A 265 -1.18 -14.87 -1.48
CA SER A 265 0.27 -15.01 -1.62
C SER A 265 0.77 -14.78 -3.04
N LYS A 266 0.07 -15.34 -4.04
CA LYS A 266 0.41 -15.16 -5.45
C LYS A 266 0.15 -13.73 -5.94
N VAL A 267 -0.88 -13.07 -5.41
CA VAL A 267 -1.20 -11.68 -5.76
C VAL A 267 -0.18 -10.71 -5.16
N LEU A 268 0.18 -10.89 -3.90
CA LEU A 268 1.23 -10.11 -3.27
C LEU A 268 2.57 -10.33 -4.00
N THR A 269 2.89 -11.56 -4.41
CA THR A 269 4.06 -11.84 -5.27
C THR A 269 4.02 -11.02 -6.56
N HIS A 270 2.87 -10.89 -7.21
CA HIS A 270 2.73 -10.03 -8.38
C HIS A 270 2.99 -8.55 -8.07
N LEU A 271 2.42 -8.04 -6.96
CA LEU A 271 2.67 -6.66 -6.53
C LEU A 271 4.17 -6.45 -6.33
N ILE A 272 4.84 -7.30 -5.55
CA ILE A 272 6.28 -7.15 -5.27
C ILE A 272 7.11 -7.11 -6.56
N ARG A 273 6.84 -8.01 -7.50
CA ARG A 273 7.54 -8.07 -8.78
C ARG A 273 7.26 -6.87 -9.69
N SER A 274 6.15 -6.16 -9.48
CA SER A 274 5.74 -5.00 -10.26
C SER A 274 6.34 -3.68 -9.77
N LYS A 275 7.04 -3.68 -8.62
CA LYS A 275 7.72 -2.50 -8.07
C LYS A 275 8.87 -2.08 -8.99
N ASP A 276 8.90 -0.83 -9.44
CA ASP A 276 9.98 -0.31 -10.27
C ASP A 276 11.27 -0.06 -9.44
N ALA A 277 12.37 0.28 -10.13
CA ALA A 277 13.65 0.55 -9.49
C ALA A 277 13.65 1.79 -8.56
N ARG A 278 12.62 2.64 -8.67
CA ARG A 278 12.37 3.79 -7.80
C ARG A 278 11.32 3.47 -6.74
N GLY A 279 10.98 2.20 -6.53
CA GLY A 279 10.04 1.78 -5.49
C GLY A 279 8.57 2.08 -5.75
N MET A 280 8.18 2.46 -6.97
CA MET A 280 6.81 2.84 -7.32
C MET A 280 6.09 1.77 -8.15
N TRP A 281 4.75 1.77 -8.09
CA TRP A 281 3.87 0.86 -8.85
C TRP A 281 3.13 1.60 -9.96
N TYR A 282 3.87 2.07 -10.96
CA TYR A 282 3.38 2.79 -12.16
C TYR A 282 2.69 4.14 -11.92
N THR A 283 1.75 4.23 -10.99
CA THR A 283 0.97 5.44 -10.65
C THR A 283 0.97 5.71 -9.16
N THR A 284 0.56 6.91 -8.78
CA THR A 284 0.31 7.26 -7.37
C THR A 284 -0.68 6.28 -6.74
N GLN A 285 -1.85 6.09 -7.34
CA GLN A 285 -2.89 5.21 -6.78
C GLN A 285 -2.40 3.76 -6.73
N GLY A 286 -1.70 3.30 -7.77
CA GLY A 286 -1.08 1.98 -7.81
C GLY A 286 -0.10 1.78 -6.65
N THR A 287 0.72 2.79 -6.38
CA THR A 287 1.68 2.78 -5.26
C THR A 287 0.97 2.75 -3.91
N VAL A 288 -0.02 3.63 -3.71
CA VAL A 288 -0.80 3.68 -2.48
C VAL A 288 -1.51 2.35 -2.22
N ILE A 289 -2.25 1.80 -3.20
CA ILE A 289 -2.98 0.56 -2.96
C ILE A 289 -2.07 -0.67 -2.83
N ALA A 290 -0.92 -0.69 -3.51
CA ALA A 290 0.07 -1.73 -3.31
C ALA A 290 0.62 -1.68 -1.88
N LEU A 291 1.03 -0.50 -1.40
CA LEU A 291 1.51 -0.32 -0.02
C LEU A 291 0.43 -0.66 1.01
N ARG A 292 -0.82 -0.19 0.84
CA ARG A 292 -1.94 -0.56 1.74
C ARG A 292 -2.17 -2.06 1.77
N SER A 293 -2.04 -2.75 0.64
CA SER A 293 -2.18 -4.21 0.58
C SER A 293 -1.03 -4.91 1.30
N LEU A 294 0.19 -4.41 1.16
CA LEU A 294 1.37 -4.94 1.85
C LEU A 294 1.26 -4.74 3.37
N VAL A 295 0.86 -3.55 3.83
CA VAL A 295 0.60 -3.28 5.25
C VAL A 295 -0.52 -4.18 5.76
N ALA A 296 -1.64 -4.29 5.03
CA ALA A 296 -2.75 -5.13 5.46
C ALA A 296 -2.41 -6.63 5.53
N ALA A 297 -1.39 -7.07 4.78
CA ALA A 297 -0.93 -8.46 4.77
C ALA A 297 -0.04 -8.80 5.98
N LEU A 298 0.54 -7.80 6.65
CA LEU A 298 1.37 -8.00 7.84
C LEU A 298 0.57 -8.73 8.92
N GLY A 299 1.20 -9.71 9.56
CA GLY A 299 0.63 -10.52 10.65
C GLY A 299 -0.49 -11.48 10.24
N GLY A 300 -0.84 -11.58 8.94
CA GLY A 300 -2.04 -12.30 8.48
C GLY A 300 -1.89 -13.22 7.27
N VAL A 301 -0.79 -13.13 6.51
CA VAL A 301 -0.51 -13.98 5.33
C VAL A 301 0.75 -14.85 5.56
N ALA A 302 1.11 -15.09 6.82
CA ALA A 302 2.13 -16.08 7.10
C ALA A 302 1.62 -17.44 6.58
N GLU A 303 2.35 -18.02 5.63
CA GLU A 303 2.32 -19.47 5.38
C GLU A 303 2.52 -20.19 6.73
N ASP A 304 2.19 -21.47 6.84
CA ASP A 304 2.54 -22.29 8.02
C ASP A 304 4.08 -22.29 8.18
N ILE A 305 4.61 -21.24 8.81
CA ILE A 305 6.02 -20.98 8.98
C ILE A 305 6.37 -21.34 10.42
N ASP A 306 7.21 -22.35 10.55
CA ASP A 306 7.87 -22.73 11.79
C ASP A 306 9.23 -23.31 11.38
N ALA A 307 10.25 -22.48 11.49
CA ALA A 307 11.60 -22.84 11.10
C ALA A 307 12.62 -22.42 12.14
N GLN A 308 13.60 -23.28 12.36
CA GLN A 308 14.80 -22.94 13.09
C GLN A 308 15.92 -22.58 12.12
N VAL A 309 16.37 -21.33 12.19
CA VAL A 309 17.44 -20.78 11.36
C VAL A 309 18.70 -20.63 12.21
N ALA A 310 19.73 -21.41 11.89
CA ALA A 310 21.03 -21.34 12.53
C ALA A 310 22.03 -20.62 11.61
N VAL A 311 22.65 -19.57 12.13
CA VAL A 311 23.70 -18.81 11.43
C VAL A 311 25.05 -19.15 12.02
N MET A 312 25.95 -19.60 11.17
CA MET A 312 27.35 -19.85 11.50
C MET A 312 28.28 -18.97 10.66
N MET A 313 29.39 -18.58 11.26
CA MET A 313 30.47 -17.88 10.58
C MET A 313 31.81 -18.51 10.94
N ASN A 314 32.59 -18.86 9.93
CA ASN A 314 33.93 -19.46 10.09
C ASN A 314 33.91 -20.70 11.01
N GLY A 315 32.88 -21.54 10.87
CA GLY A 315 32.67 -22.76 11.67
C GLY A 315 32.17 -22.51 13.09
N LYS A 316 31.96 -21.25 13.50
CA LYS A 316 31.40 -20.89 14.81
C LYS A 316 29.94 -20.49 14.68
N LYS A 317 29.10 -21.06 15.53
CA LYS A 317 27.70 -20.67 15.66
C LYS A 317 27.57 -19.24 16.21
N ILE A 318 26.85 -18.39 15.49
CA ILE A 318 26.68 -16.96 15.82
C ILE A 318 25.30 -16.70 16.41
N LYS A 319 24.24 -17.24 15.80
CA LYS A 319 22.86 -16.98 16.19
C LYS A 319 21.97 -18.19 15.87
N ASP A 320 21.01 -18.46 16.73
CA ASP A 320 19.80 -19.22 16.39
C ASP A 320 18.61 -18.28 16.37
N LEU A 321 17.75 -18.45 15.39
CA LEU A 321 16.46 -17.79 15.29
C LEU A 321 15.40 -18.89 15.19
N ARG A 322 14.33 -18.76 15.97
CA ARG A 322 13.08 -19.45 15.67
C ARG A 322 12.21 -18.47 14.91
N ILE A 323 11.81 -18.88 13.74
CA ILE A 323 10.90 -18.14 12.89
C ILE A 323 9.56 -18.83 12.98
N ASP A 324 8.54 -18.10 13.38
CA ASP A 324 7.17 -18.55 13.41
C ASP A 324 6.25 -17.46 12.88
N LYS A 325 4.95 -17.73 12.85
CA LYS A 325 3.93 -16.77 12.40
C LYS A 325 3.98 -15.41 13.12
N ASP A 326 4.54 -15.32 14.33
CA ASP A 326 4.55 -14.10 15.11
C ASP A 326 5.72 -13.18 14.71
N ASN A 327 6.73 -13.71 13.99
CA ASN A 327 7.89 -12.95 13.54
C ASN A 327 8.23 -13.13 12.05
N ALA A 328 7.37 -13.79 11.28
CA ALA A 328 7.57 -14.07 9.86
C ALA A 328 7.73 -12.81 8.99
N ASP A 329 7.16 -11.68 9.43
CA ASP A 329 7.26 -10.39 8.75
C ASP A 329 8.46 -9.55 9.20
N LEU A 330 9.19 -9.99 10.23
CA LEU A 330 10.34 -9.27 10.77
C LEU A 330 11.61 -9.61 9.97
N MET A 331 12.33 -8.58 9.54
CA MET A 331 13.68 -8.77 9.02
C MET A 331 14.64 -9.01 10.18
N HIS A 332 15.38 -10.11 10.13
CA HIS A 332 16.42 -10.39 11.13
C HIS A 332 17.79 -9.94 10.66
N GLN A 333 18.33 -8.91 11.32
CA GLN A 333 19.67 -8.40 11.06
C GLN A 333 20.70 -8.94 12.06
N ILE A 334 21.82 -9.45 11.56
CA ILE A 334 22.90 -10.03 12.35
C ILE A 334 24.23 -9.36 11.99
N ASP A 335 24.85 -8.70 12.98
CA ASP A 335 26.18 -8.12 12.84
C ASP A 335 27.28 -9.18 12.95
N LEU A 336 27.87 -9.48 11.79
CA LEU A 336 28.94 -10.44 11.63
C LEU A 336 30.35 -9.83 11.77
N THR A 337 30.47 -8.51 11.95
CA THR A 337 31.75 -7.78 11.88
C THR A 337 32.79 -8.29 12.87
N LYS A 338 32.35 -8.69 14.07
CA LYS A 338 33.23 -9.20 15.14
C LYS A 338 33.84 -10.59 14.84
N TYR A 339 33.37 -11.27 13.80
CA TYR A 339 33.77 -12.64 13.46
C TYR A 339 34.55 -12.72 12.14
N LEU A 340 34.90 -11.57 11.56
CA LEU A 340 35.66 -11.48 10.32
C LEU A 340 37.08 -12.05 10.49
N GLY A 341 37.48 -12.89 9.54
CA GLY A 341 38.84 -13.37 9.31
C GLY A 341 39.37 -12.93 7.94
N LYS A 342 40.54 -13.45 7.56
CA LYS A 342 41.14 -13.20 6.23
C LYS A 342 40.30 -13.77 5.09
N SER A 343 39.69 -14.92 5.32
CA SER A 343 38.67 -15.54 4.48
C SER A 343 37.45 -15.79 5.36
N ASN A 344 36.26 -15.59 4.82
CA ASN A 344 35.02 -15.68 5.56
C ASN A 344 34.05 -16.65 4.89
N THR A 345 33.54 -17.60 5.66
CA THR A 345 32.46 -18.49 5.25
C THR A 345 31.27 -18.24 6.17
N VAL A 346 30.12 -17.92 5.58
CA VAL A 346 28.85 -17.78 6.30
C VAL A 346 27.96 -18.95 5.88
N GLU A 347 27.41 -19.65 6.87
CA GLU A 347 26.48 -20.75 6.66
C GLU A 347 25.15 -20.43 7.31
N ILE A 348 24.06 -20.59 6.57
CA ILE A 348 22.69 -20.40 7.03
C ILE A 348 21.99 -21.74 6.86
N SER A 349 21.67 -22.40 7.98
CA SER A 349 20.94 -23.66 7.99
C SER A 349 19.51 -23.40 8.41
N VAL A 350 18.55 -23.82 7.59
CA VAL A 350 17.11 -23.74 7.89
C VAL A 350 16.61 -25.16 8.14
N LYS A 351 15.86 -25.36 9.23
CA LYS A 351 15.13 -26.59 9.52
C LYS A 351 13.67 -26.26 9.81
N GLY A 352 12.74 -26.82 9.05
CA GLY A 352 11.31 -26.55 9.19
C GLY A 352 10.72 -26.04 7.89
N GLU A 353 9.58 -25.36 7.98
CA GLU A 353 8.81 -24.86 6.84
C GLU A 353 8.93 -23.33 6.75
N GLY A 354 9.09 -22.80 5.53
CA GLY A 354 9.23 -21.38 5.25
C GLY A 354 10.16 -21.07 4.08
N ASN A 355 9.91 -19.94 3.39
CA ASN A 355 10.71 -19.47 2.27
C ASN A 355 11.61 -18.31 2.71
N PHE A 356 12.89 -18.61 2.93
CA PHE A 356 13.87 -17.65 3.45
C PHE A 356 14.72 -17.05 2.35
N MET A 357 14.71 -15.72 2.24
CA MET A 357 15.73 -14.99 1.50
C MET A 357 16.78 -14.43 2.45
N TYR A 358 17.97 -14.16 1.94
CA TYR A 358 19.04 -13.55 2.71
C TYR A 358 19.85 -12.58 1.88
N GLU A 359 20.44 -11.59 2.55
CA GLU A 359 21.36 -10.63 1.96
C GLU A 359 22.60 -10.52 2.85
N ILE A 360 23.79 -10.56 2.25
CA ILE A 360 25.04 -10.30 2.95
C ILE A 360 25.70 -9.07 2.35
N THR A 361 25.77 -8.00 3.14
CA THR A 361 26.42 -6.74 2.76
C THR A 361 27.71 -6.55 3.54
N SER A 362 28.78 -6.14 2.86
CA SER A 362 30.06 -5.79 3.47
C SER A 362 30.55 -4.45 2.96
N ALA A 363 31.16 -3.65 3.83
CA ALA A 363 31.82 -2.40 3.48
C ALA A 363 33.23 -2.43 4.08
N TYR A 364 34.21 -1.98 3.31
CA TYR A 364 35.60 -1.93 3.73
C TYR A 364 36.30 -0.74 3.08
N TYR A 365 37.32 -0.22 3.77
CA TYR A 365 38.16 0.83 3.22
C TYR A 365 39.19 0.23 2.28
N VAL A 366 39.30 0.80 1.08
CA VAL A 366 40.36 0.46 0.11
C VAL A 366 41.42 1.55 0.19
N PRO A 367 42.72 1.20 0.30
CA PRO A 367 43.78 2.19 0.21
C PRO A 367 43.67 2.97 -1.09
N TRP A 368 43.77 4.30 -1.02
CA TRP A 368 43.66 5.18 -2.20
C TRP A 368 44.60 4.77 -3.36
N LYS A 369 45.77 4.22 -3.04
CA LYS A 369 46.78 3.75 -4.00
C LYS A 369 46.38 2.49 -4.77
N ALA A 370 45.40 1.74 -4.29
CA ALA A 370 44.92 0.51 -4.93
C ALA A 370 43.72 0.75 -5.87
N LEU A 371 43.17 1.97 -5.89
CA LEU A 371 42.13 2.36 -6.82
C LEU A 371 42.77 2.82 -8.14
N SER A 372 42.15 2.46 -9.26
CA SER A 372 42.52 2.98 -10.57
C SER A 372 42.20 4.47 -10.65
N HIS A 373 43.22 5.32 -10.79
CA HIS A 373 43.02 6.76 -10.97
C HIS A 373 42.66 7.07 -12.43
N PRO A 374 41.66 7.93 -12.69
CA PRO A 374 41.44 8.44 -14.03
C PRO A 374 42.68 9.22 -14.50
N ALA A 375 43.07 9.07 -15.77
CA ALA A 375 44.28 9.68 -16.34
C ALA A 375 44.32 11.21 -16.24
N LYS A 376 43.16 11.85 -16.00
CA LYS A 376 43.04 13.24 -15.59
C LYS A 376 42.07 13.35 -14.40
N PRO A 377 42.40 14.11 -13.35
CA PRO A 377 41.43 14.42 -12.31
C PRO A 377 40.26 15.22 -12.92
N PRO A 378 39.00 14.97 -12.50
CA PRO A 378 37.83 15.63 -13.06
C PRO A 378 37.85 17.15 -12.84
N PHE A 379 38.52 17.65 -11.80
CA PHE A 379 38.85 19.06 -11.61
C PHE A 379 40.21 19.18 -10.91
N ASN A 380 40.97 20.23 -11.26
CA ASN A 380 42.20 20.61 -10.60
C ASN A 380 41.87 21.82 -9.70
N ILE A 381 42.26 21.76 -8.43
CA ILE A 381 42.15 22.90 -7.52
C ILE A 381 43.58 23.39 -7.34
N ASP A 382 43.86 24.59 -7.84
CA ASP A 382 45.12 25.30 -7.64
C ASP A 382 45.21 25.89 -6.22
#